data_AF-A0A972GPH3-F1
#
_entry.id   AF-A0A972GPH3-F1
#
_cell.length_a   1.000
_cell.length_b   1.000
_cell.length_c   1.000
_cell.angle_alpha   90.00
_cell.angle_beta   90.00
_cell.angle_gamma   90.00
#
_symmetry.space_group_name_H-M   'P 1'
#
loop_
_entity.id
_entity.type
_entity.pdbx_description
1 polymer ?
#
loop_
_entity_poly.entity_id
_entity_poly.type
_entity_poly.pdbx_seq_one_letter_code
_entity_poly.pdbx_strand_id
1 'polypeptide(L)' 'MSFNNLASDYKNHGLAGCVGFGERPALLVVDFIKAYTTPDSPLYAAPGIPDVIDQVVTLRILVNITD' A
#
# COMPACT_ATOMS: atom_id res chain seq x y z
N MET A 1 -19.10 2.12 19.43
CA MET A 1 -17.87 1.33 19.65
C MET A 1 -16.70 2.21 19.27
N SER A 2 -15.71 2.46 20.14
CA SER A 2 -14.57 3.32 19.78
C SER A 2 -13.52 2.53 18.99
N PHE A 3 -12.75 3.20 18.13
CA PHE A 3 -11.68 2.56 17.34
C PHE A 3 -10.68 1.75 18.19
N ASN A 4 -10.38 2.23 19.39
CA ASN A 4 -9.48 1.55 20.34
C ASN A 4 -10.04 0.22 20.85
N ASN A 5 -11.38 0.11 20.94
CA ASN A 5 -12.05 -1.14 21.31
C ASN A 5 -11.90 -2.17 20.18
N LEU A 6 -12.03 -1.75 18.92
CA LEU A 6 -11.95 -2.65 17.76
C LEU A 6 -10.55 -3.24 17.56
N ALA A 7 -9.50 -2.43 17.68
CA ALA A 7 -8.12 -2.93 17.58
C ALA A 7 -7.80 -3.96 18.68
N SER A 8 -8.30 -3.72 19.90
CA SER A 8 -8.14 -4.64 21.03
C SER A 8 -8.90 -5.94 20.79
N ASP A 9 -10.10 -5.87 20.25
CA ASP A 9 -10.93 -7.02 19.91
C ASP A 9 -10.25 -7.93 18.86
N TYR A 10 -9.73 -7.36 17.77
CA TYR A 10 -8.96 -8.11 16.77
C TYR A 10 -7.78 -8.85 17.41
N LYS A 11 -7.02 -8.15 18.26
CA LYS A 11 -5.86 -8.74 18.93
C LYS A 11 -6.25 -9.86 19.90
N ASN A 12 -7.32 -9.67 20.68
CA ASN A 12 -7.82 -10.66 21.64
C ASN A 12 -8.30 -11.95 20.96
N HIS A 13 -8.71 -11.86 19.69
CA HIS A 13 -9.12 -13.00 18.88
C HIS A 13 -8.00 -13.57 17.99
N GLY A 14 -6.73 -13.19 18.23
CA GLY A 14 -5.57 -13.73 17.52
C GLY A 14 -5.37 -13.18 16.11
N LEU A 15 -6.04 -12.08 15.75
CA LEU A 15 -5.84 -11.36 14.49
C LEU A 15 -4.72 -10.30 14.64
N ALA A 16 -4.30 -9.71 13.51
CA ALA A 16 -3.19 -8.75 13.44
C ALA A 16 -1.80 -9.30 13.84
N GLY A 17 -1.54 -10.59 13.63
CA GLY A 17 -0.21 -11.19 13.72
C GLY A 17 0.72 -10.80 12.56
N CYS A 18 2.01 -11.14 12.67
CA CYS A 18 3.00 -10.90 11.60
C CYS A 18 3.00 -12.06 10.59
N VAL A 19 2.83 -11.74 9.30
CA VAL A 19 2.91 -12.73 8.21
C VAL A 19 4.36 -12.98 7.78
N GLY A 20 5.23 -11.96 7.85
CA GLY A 20 6.62 -12.05 7.40
C GLY A 20 6.78 -11.97 5.88
N PHE A 21 8.03 -11.87 5.41
CA PHE A 21 8.38 -11.96 3.98
C PHE A 21 8.74 -13.39 3.60
N GLY A 22 8.33 -13.82 2.40
CA GLY A 22 8.76 -15.09 1.82
C GLY A 22 10.11 -15.00 1.11
N GLU A 23 10.67 -16.15 0.72
CA GLU A 23 11.99 -16.24 0.07
C GLU A 23 12.02 -15.65 -1.36
N ARG A 24 10.86 -15.53 -2.01
CA ARG A 24 10.73 -15.09 -3.41
C ARG A 24 9.62 -14.03 -3.53
N PRO A 25 9.90 -12.76 -3.19
CA PRO A 25 8.91 -11.70 -3.29
C PRO A 25 8.65 -11.30 -4.76
N ALA A 26 7.49 -10.72 -4.99
CA ALA A 26 7.14 -10.03 -6.22
C ALA A 26 6.47 -8.69 -5.89
N LEU A 27 6.57 -7.71 -6.80
CA LEU A 27 5.92 -6.41 -6.66
C LEU A 27 4.69 -6.36 -7.56
N LEU A 28 3.53 -6.11 -6.96
CA LEU A 28 2.29 -5.81 -7.67
C LEU A 28 1.95 -4.33 -7.47
N VAL A 29 1.90 -3.57 -8.55
CA VAL A 29 1.45 -2.16 -8.52
C VAL A 29 0.01 -2.12 -9.01
N VAL A 30 -0.91 -1.67 -8.16
CA VAL A 30 -2.35 -1.66 -8.46
C VAL A 30 -2.78 -0.26 -8.87
N ASP A 31 -3.49 -0.16 -10.00
CA ASP A 31 -4.19 1.03 -10.49
C ASP A 31 -3.36 2.34 -10.50
N PHE A 32 -2.07 2.24 -10.84
CA PHE A 32 -1.18 3.40 -11.03
C PHE A 32 -1.44 4.12 -12.36
N ILE A 33 -2.69 4.54 -12.57
CA ILE A 33 -3.16 5.20 -13.78
C ILE A 33 -3.46 6.69 -13.53
N LYS A 34 -3.51 7.49 -14.59
CA LYS A 34 -3.75 8.94 -14.53
C LYS A 34 -5.00 9.33 -13.74
N ALA A 35 -6.04 8.50 -13.79
CA ALA A 35 -7.29 8.74 -13.06
C ALA A 35 -7.06 8.84 -11.54
N TYR A 36 -6.13 8.07 -10.98
CA TYR A 36 -5.81 8.11 -9.55
C TYR A 36 -4.66 9.06 -9.22
N THR A 37 -3.82 9.40 -10.20
CA THR A 37 -2.59 10.18 -9.97
C THR A 37 -2.62 11.64 -10.40
N THR A 38 -3.68 12.08 -11.09
CA THR A 38 -3.81 13.48 -11.56
C THR A 38 -4.75 14.28 -10.65
N PRO A 39 -4.32 15.44 -10.09
CA PRO A 39 -5.13 16.22 -9.15
C PRO A 39 -6.52 16.62 -9.63
N ASP A 40 -6.66 16.93 -10.92
CA ASP A 40 -7.94 17.38 -11.50
C ASP A 40 -8.91 16.21 -11.80
N SER A 41 -8.47 14.97 -11.60
CA SER A 41 -9.33 13.81 -11.78
C SER A 41 -10.34 13.70 -10.64
N PRO A 42 -11.62 13.36 -10.91
CA PRO A 42 -12.60 13.08 -9.86
C PRO A 42 -12.24 11.84 -9.02
N LEU A 43 -11.32 11.00 -9.51
CA LEU A 43 -10.82 9.82 -8.81
C LEU A 43 -9.46 10.05 -8.16
N TYR A 44 -8.98 11.28 -8.07
CA TYR A 44 -7.68 11.57 -7.47
C TYR A 44 -7.60 11.03 -6.03
N ALA A 45 -6.68 10.09 -5.79
CA ALA A 45 -6.58 9.34 -4.53
C ALA A 45 -5.75 10.09 -3.47
N ALA A 46 -6.18 11.30 -3.11
CA ALA A 46 -5.55 12.13 -2.09
C ALA A 46 -5.90 11.70 -0.65
N PRO A 47 -5.07 12.10 0.34
CA PRO A 47 -3.76 12.75 0.23
C PRO A 47 -2.61 11.72 0.13
N GLY A 48 -1.51 12.10 -0.52
CA GLY A 48 -0.25 11.33 -0.49
C GLY A 48 0.23 10.73 -1.82
N ILE A 49 -0.49 10.94 -2.93
CA ILE A 49 -0.06 10.45 -4.25
C ILE A 49 1.37 10.87 -4.63
N PRO A 50 1.80 12.14 -4.45
CA PRO A 50 3.16 12.53 -4.81
C PRO A 50 4.22 11.66 -4.11
N ASP A 51 4.07 11.43 -2.80
CA ASP A 51 5.02 10.63 -2.02
C ASP A 51 4.98 9.15 -2.42
N VAL A 52 3.79 8.61 -2.74
CA VAL A 52 3.61 7.23 -3.17
C VAL A 52 4.27 6.97 -4.53
N ILE A 53 4.26 7.94 -5.45
CA ILE A 53 4.94 7.81 -6.75
C ILE A 53 6.44 7.55 -6.54
N ASP A 54 7.10 8.33 -5.71
CA ASP A 54 8.53 8.20 -5.44
C ASP A 54 8.89 6.87 -4.75
N GLN A 55 8.03 6.41 -3.83
CA GLN A 55 8.21 5.12 -3.14
C GLN A 55 8.06 3.93 -4.09
N VAL A 56 7.07 3.96 -4.99
CA VAL A 56 6.85 2.89 -5.97
C VAL A 56 8.03 2.76 -6.93
N VAL A 57 8.61 3.88 -7.38
CA VAL A 57 9.82 3.86 -8.21
C VAL A 57 10.99 3.20 -7.48
N THR A 58 11.16 3.51 -6.20
CA THR A 58 12.21 2.89 -5.35
C THR A 58 12.03 1.38 -5.23
N LEU A 59 10.81 0.92 -4.94
CA LEU A 59 10.51 -0.51 -4.80
C LEU A 59 10.68 -1.27 -6.13
N ARG A 60 10.31 -0.68 -7.27
CA ARG A 60 10.55 -1.27 -8.59
C ARG A 60 12.03 -1.59 -8.79
N ILE A 61 12.91 -0.66 -8.44
CA ILE A 61 14.36 -0.83 -8.56
C ILE A 61 14.85 -1.95 -7.63
N LEU A 62 14.41 -1.95 -6.37
CA LEU A 62 14.83 -2.95 -5.38
C LEU A 62 14.42 -4.38 -5.73
N VAL A 63 13.26 -4.56 -6.36
CA VAL A 63 12.77 -5.88 -6.81
C VAL A 63 13.38 -6.28 -8.17
N ASN A 64 14.32 -5.47 -8.70
CA ASN A 64 15.02 -5.68 -9.98
C ASN A 64 14.06 -6.02 -11.13
N ILE A 65 12.86 -5.42 -11.12
CA ILE A 65 11.92 -5.53 -12.22
C ILE A 65 12.44 -4.60 -13.32
N THR A 66 13.14 -5.20 -14.29
CA THR A 66 13.55 -4.54 -15.53
C THR A 66 12.49 -4.84 -16.58
N ASP A 67 12.12 -3.81 -17.35
CA ASP A 67 11.25 -3.96 -18.52
C ASP A 67 11.97 -4.71 -19.64
#